data_AF-A0A4V3WHI7-F1
#
_entry.id   AF-A0A4V3WHI7-F1
#
_cell.length_a   1.000
_cell.length_b   1.000
_cell.length_c   1.000
_cell.angle_alpha   90.00
_cell.angle_beta   90.00
_cell.angle_gamma   90.00
#
_symmetry.space_group_name_H-M   'P 1'
#
loop_
_entity.id
_entity.type
_entity.pdbx_description
1 polymer ?
#
loop_
_entity_poly.entity_id
_entity_poly.type
_entity_poly.pdbx_seq_one_letter_code
_entity_poly.pdbx_strand_id
1 'polypeptide(L)' 'MTCRDEILSAVKELVKDNPDQEFTLEEVLSYMRPRGSPYLRAHLSHHVTAVMCVNSTSKFGGQYQDLERVRKGVYRLLA' A
#
# COMPACT_ATOMS: atom_id res chain seq x y z
N MET A 1 2.58 15.36 -5.93
CA MET A 1 2.01 14.03 -5.67
C MET A 1 3.17 13.12 -5.27
N THR A 2 3.10 12.50 -4.10
CA THR A 2 4.16 11.61 -3.59
C THR A 2 3.82 10.14 -3.86
N CYS A 3 4.80 9.24 -3.72
CA CYS A 3 4.59 7.78 -3.79
C CYS A 3 3.49 7.32 -2.83
N ARG A 4 3.47 7.90 -1.62
CA ARG A 4 2.43 7.66 -0.61
C ARG A 4 1.05 8.05 -1.13
N ASP A 5 0.91 9.24 -1.72
CA ASP A 5 -0.38 9.72 -2.23
C ASP A 5 -0.92 8.85 -3.36
N GLU A 6 -0.05 8.42 -4.29
CA GLU A 6 -0.44 7.51 -5.37
C GLU A 6 -0.89 6.15 -4.82
N ILE A 7 -0.15 5.58 -3.87
CA ILE A 7 -0.52 4.31 -3.22
C ILE A 7 -1.85 4.47 -2.48
N LEU A 8 -2.04 5.54 -1.70
CA LEU A 8 -3.29 5.77 -0.98
C LEU A 8 -4.47 5.93 -1.91
N SER A 9 -4.30 6.67 -3.02
CA SER A 9 -5.34 6.79 -4.04
C SER A 9 -5.68 5.44 -4.67
N ALA A 10 -4.67 4.63 -5.00
CA ALA A 10 -4.88 3.30 -5.57
C ALA A 10 -5.58 2.36 -4.57
N VAL A 11 -5.11 2.32 -3.32
CA VAL A 11 -5.68 1.46 -2.28
C VAL A 11 -7.12 1.86 -1.98
N LYS A 12 -7.43 3.16 -1.83
CA LYS A 12 -8.79 3.65 -1.59
C LYS A 12 -9.77 3.18 -2.69
N GLU A 13 -9.34 3.20 -3.94
CA GLU A 13 -10.14 2.71 -5.06
C GLU A 13 -10.28 1.18 -5.05
N LEU A 14 -9.21 0.44 -4.72
CA LEU A 14 -9.24 -1.02 -4.63
C LEU A 14 -10.14 -1.54 -3.51
N VAL A 15 -10.15 -0.85 -2.36
CA VAL A 15 -10.89 -1.30 -1.18
C VAL A 15 -12.27 -0.65 -1.03
N LYS A 16 -12.67 0.20 -1.98
CA LYS A 16 -13.92 0.97 -1.92
C LYS A 16 -15.16 0.10 -1.73
N ASP A 17 -15.20 -1.04 -2.41
CA ASP A 17 -16.29 -2.01 -2.33
C ASP A 17 -15.93 -3.23 -1.44
N ASN A 18 -14.78 -3.20 -0.77
CA ASN A 18 -14.33 -4.26 0.12
C ASN A 18 -14.67 -3.91 1.59
N PRO A 19 -15.57 -4.65 2.25
CA PRO A 19 -15.95 -4.37 3.64
C PRO A 19 -14.78 -4.52 4.63
N ASP A 20 -13.81 -5.39 4.34
CA ASP A 20 -12.66 -5.62 5.22
C ASP A 20 -11.53 -4.59 5.02
N GLN A 21 -11.67 -3.72 4.02
CA GLN A 21 -10.66 -2.76 3.57
C GLN A 21 -9.30 -3.41 3.25
N GLU A 22 -9.32 -4.67 2.85
CA GLU A 22 -8.12 -5.47 2.58
C GLU A 22 -7.70 -5.41 1.11
N PHE A 23 -6.40 -5.45 0.88
CA PHE A 23 -5.81 -5.48 -0.45
C PHE A 23 -4.45 -6.20 -0.43
N THR A 24 -3.97 -6.56 -1.61
CA THR A 24 -2.67 -7.16 -1.84
C THR A 24 -1.73 -6.19 -2.54
N LEU A 25 -0.44 -6.41 -2.36
CA LEU A 25 0.58 -5.65 -3.08
C LEU A 25 0.46 -5.83 -4.61
N GLU A 26 0.05 -7.01 -5.07
CA GLU A 26 -0.12 -7.28 -6.50
C GLU A 26 -1.30 -6.51 -7.10
N GLU A 27 -2.39 -6.32 -6.37
CA GLU A 27 -3.51 -5.47 -6.80
C GLU A 27 -3.07 -4.01 -6.94
N VAL A 28 -2.32 -3.48 -5.98
CA VAL A 28 -1.77 -2.11 -6.05
C VAL A 28 -0.87 -1.96 -7.28
N LEU A 29 0.05 -2.89 -7.49
CA LEU A 29 0.95 -2.85 -8.65
C LEU A 29 0.19 -2.97 -9.99
N SER A 30 -0.80 -3.85 -10.05
CA SER A 30 -1.64 -4.06 -11.24
C SER A 30 -2.53 -2.85 -11.52
N TYR A 31 -2.99 -2.16 -10.48
CA TYR A 31 -3.77 -0.93 -10.60
C TYR A 31 -2.91 0.26 -11.05
N MET A 32 -1.70 0.39 -10.52
CA MET A 32 -0.82 1.54 -10.78
C MET A 32 -0.08 1.45 -12.13
N ARG A 33 0.28 0.24 -12.58
CA ARG A 33 1.01 0.02 -13.83
C ARG A 33 0.34 0.62 -15.09
N PRO A 34 -0.95 0.37 -15.40
CA PRO A 34 -1.61 0.94 -16.57
C PRO A 34 -1.82 2.46 -16.45
N ARG A 35 -1.76 3.01 -15.23
CA ARG A 35 -1.91 4.45 -14.96
C ARG A 35 -0.60 5.23 -15.09
N GLY A 36 0.48 4.57 -15.51
CA GLY A 36 1.76 5.22 -15.82
C GLY A 36 2.52 5.71 -14.58
N SER A 37 2.34 5.07 -13.42
CA SER A 37 3.09 5.45 -12.22
C SER A 37 4.60 5.45 -12.49
N PRO A 38 5.34 6.52 -12.13
CA PRO A 38 6.77 6.62 -12.37
C PRO A 38 7.60 5.76 -11.41
N TYR A 39 6.96 5.15 -10.40
CA TYR A 39 7.64 4.42 -9.35
C TYR A 39 7.89 2.95 -9.73
N LEU A 40 9.11 2.50 -9.47
CA LEU A 40 9.48 1.09 -9.66
C LEU A 40 8.70 0.19 -8.69
N ARG A 41 8.42 -1.04 -9.12
CA ARG A 41 7.79 -2.08 -8.30
C ARG A 41 8.46 -2.20 -6.92
N ALA A 42 9.79 -2.26 -6.87
CA ALA A 42 10.54 -2.40 -5.62
C ALA A 42 10.28 -1.21 -4.66
N HIS A 43 10.11 0.00 -5.20
CA HIS A 43 9.86 1.19 -4.41
C HIS A 43 8.44 1.17 -3.83
N LEU A 44 7.43 0.82 -4.65
CA LEU A 44 6.06 0.64 -4.20
C LEU A 44 5.94 -0.46 -3.14
N SER A 45 6.59 -1.60 -3.36
CA SER A 45 6.67 -2.70 -2.39
C SER A 45 7.27 -2.23 -1.06
N HIS A 46 8.38 -1.49 -1.09
CA HIS A 46 9.00 -0.98 0.12
C HIS A 46 8.07 -0.02 0.87
N HIS A 47 7.39 0.88 0.17
CA HIS A 47 6.43 1.79 0.79
C HIS A 47 5.28 1.05 1.47
N VAL A 48 4.63 0.11 0.77
CA VAL A 48 3.49 -0.66 1.30
C VAL A 48 3.90 -1.55 2.47
N THR A 49 5.04 -2.23 2.38
CA THR A 49 5.44 -3.26 3.37
C THR A 49 6.21 -2.72 4.58
N ALA A 50 6.86 -1.57 4.42
CA ALA A 50 7.70 -0.98 5.45
C ALA A 50 7.20 0.41 5.86
N VAL A 51 7.32 1.38 4.96
CA VAL A 51 7.20 2.80 5.30
C VAL A 51 5.79 3.16 5.79
N MET A 52 4.77 2.61 5.15
CA MET A 52 3.35 2.91 5.42
C MET A 52 2.67 1.92 6.37
N CYS A 53 3.38 0.88 6.79
CA CYS A 53 2.81 -0.23 7.53
C CYS A 53 3.11 -0.11 9.02
N VAL A 54 2.07 0.07 9.84
CA VAL A 54 2.19 0.36 11.28
C VAL A 54 2.87 -0.77 12.06
N ASN A 55 2.65 -2.02 11.66
CA ASN A 55 3.23 -3.20 12.30
C ASN A 55 4.49 -3.71 11.58
N SER A 56 5.15 -2.86 10.80
CA SER A 56 6.42 -3.19 10.17
C SER A 56 7.57 -3.17 11.17
N THR A 57 8.40 -4.20 11.14
CA THR A 57 9.64 -4.30 11.94
C THR A 57 10.86 -3.69 11.24
N SER A 58 10.67 -3.02 10.09
CA SER A 58 11.78 -2.41 9.36
C SER A 58 12.32 -1.17 10.08
N LYS A 59 13.56 -0.77 9.77
CA LYS A 59 14.17 0.47 10.28
C LYS A 59 13.35 1.74 9.97
N PHE A 60 12.57 1.72 8.90
CA PHE A 60 11.66 2.80 8.48
C PHE A 60 10.18 2.42 8.70
N GLY A 61 9.92 1.39 9.50
CA GLY A 61 8.59 0.86 9.77
C GLY A 61 7.72 1.88 10.49
N GLY A 62 6.44 1.95 10.12
CA GLY A 62 5.46 2.79 10.79
C GLY A 62 5.70 4.30 10.68
N GLN A 63 6.53 4.76 9.72
CA GLN A 63 6.72 6.19 9.45
C GLN A 63 5.39 6.86 9.08
N TYR A 64 4.57 6.16 8.30
CA TYR A 64 3.17 6.50 8.09
C TYR A 64 2.32 5.32 8.57
N GLN A 65 1.28 5.60 9.35
CA GLN A 65 0.42 4.57 9.96
C GLN A 65 -0.83 4.34 9.11
N ASP A 66 -0.67 4.36 7.79
CA ASP A 66 -1.79 4.28 6.85
C ASP A 66 -2.30 2.85 6.66
N LEU A 67 -1.40 1.87 6.79
CA LEU A 67 -1.64 0.49 6.46
C LEU A 67 -1.32 -0.43 7.64
N GLU A 68 -2.01 -1.56 7.69
CA GLU A 68 -1.71 -2.66 8.59
C GLU A 68 -1.46 -3.94 7.79
N ARG A 69 -0.41 -4.70 8.11
CA ARG A 69 -0.26 -6.05 7.56
C ARG A 69 -1.10 -7.03 8.37
N VAL A 70 -2.22 -7.46 7.80
CA VAL A 70 -3.14 -8.42 8.44
C VAL A 70 -2.59 -9.85 8.36
N ARG A 71 -2.07 -10.24 7.19
CA ARG A 71 -1.47 -11.57 6.97
C ARG A 71 -0.38 -11.50 5.89
N LYS A 72 0.26 -12.63 5.60
CA LYS A 72 1.34 -12.67 4.60
C LYS A 72 0.81 -12.24 3.22
N GLY A 73 1.23 -11.06 2.76
CA GLY A 73 0.87 -10.53 1.43
C GLY A 73 -0.44 -9.75 1.39
N VAL A 74 -1.16 -9.64 2.52
CA VAL A 74 -2.43 -8.90 2.61
C VAL A 74 -2.29 -7.78 3.64
N TYR A 75 -2.76 -6.62 3.23
CA TYR A 75 -2.70 -5.37 3.96
C TYR A 75 -4.12 -4.80 4.09
N ARG A 76 -4.34 -3.98 5.11
CA ARG A 76 -5.59 -3.27 5.35
C ARG A 76 -5.32 -1.77 5.38
N LEU A 77 -6.23 -1.00 4.81
CA LEU A 77 -6.23 0.46 4.95
C LEU A 77 -6.80 0.83 6.32
N LEU A 78 -6.07 1.62 7.11
CA LEU A 78 -6.48 2.04 8.45
C LEU A 78 -7.29 3.35 8.50
N ALA A 79 -7.24 4.13 7.41
CA ALA A 79 -7.89 5.43 7.21
C ALA A 79 -7.42 6.57 8.13
#